data_AF-A0A6G3MKM1-F1
#
_entry.id   AF-A0A6G3MKM1-F1
#
_cell.length_a   1.000
_cell.length_b   1.000
_cell.length_c   1.000
_cell.angle_alpha   90.00
_cell.angle_beta   90.00
_cell.angle_gamma   90.00
#
_symmetry.space_group_name_H-M   'P 1'
#
loop_
_entity.id
_entity.type
_entity.pdbx_description
1 polymer ?
#
loop_
_entity_poly.entity_id
_entity_poly.type
_entity_poly.pdbx_seq_one_letter_code
_entity_poly.pdbx_strand_id
1 'polypeptide(L)'
;ESFPKIENVHPFYADLINVLYDKDHYKIALGKVNLSKGLIDKTSREYVRLLKYGDSLYRCKTLKRIALGRMVKIIKKLDKSLIYLEQVRQHLSRLPTIDPTTRTLILCGFPNVGKSSFLNSVSRAGVEVEPYPFTTKSLYVGQTDYKYLRFQVIDTPGILDKPLEDRNTIEMQAITALAHLRATIIYMMDASETCGYSIEQQAQLF
;
A
#
# COMPACT_ATOMS: atom_id res chain seq x y z
N GLU A 1 -2.99 1.82 16.25
CA GLU A 1 -4.38 1.68 15.76
C GLU A 1 -4.53 2.21 14.33
N SER A 2 -3.79 3.24 13.93
CA SER A 2 -3.85 3.83 12.58
C SER A 2 -3.18 3.04 11.46
N PHE A 3 -2.34 2.05 11.78
CA PHE A 3 -1.74 1.18 10.75
C PHE A 3 -2.74 0.09 10.32
N PRO A 4 -2.91 -0.14 9.00
CA PRO A 4 -3.81 -1.17 8.52
C PRO A 4 -3.34 -2.55 8.99
N LYS A 5 -4.28 -3.35 9.51
CA LYS A 5 -4.05 -4.77 9.77
C LYS A 5 -4.17 -5.51 8.44
N ILE A 6 -3.08 -6.12 7.99
CA ILE A 6 -3.02 -6.82 6.69
C ILE A 6 -4.14 -7.87 6.56
N GLU A 7 -4.53 -8.52 7.65
CA GLU A 7 -5.59 -9.54 7.67
C GLU A 7 -7.01 -8.98 7.50
N ASN A 8 -7.20 -7.68 7.73
CA ASN A 8 -8.51 -7.03 7.69
C ASN A 8 -8.67 -6.07 6.51
N VAL A 9 -7.63 -5.88 5.70
CA VAL A 9 -7.71 -5.06 4.49
C VAL A 9 -8.09 -5.93 3.29
N HIS A 10 -8.61 -5.29 2.25
CA HIS A 10 -8.93 -5.96 0.99
C HIS A 10 -7.69 -6.68 0.41
N PRO A 11 -7.85 -7.88 -0.20
CA PRO A 11 -6.74 -8.63 -0.81
C PRO A 11 -5.82 -7.80 -1.70
N PHE A 12 -6.40 -6.91 -2.53
CA PHE A 12 -5.63 -5.91 -3.30
C PHE A 12 -4.56 -5.18 -2.47
N TYR A 13 -4.96 -4.58 -1.36
CA TYR A 13 -4.04 -3.84 -0.49
C TYR A 13 -3.13 -4.77 0.33
N ALA A 14 -3.62 -5.95 0.72
CA ALA A 14 -2.82 -6.94 1.44
C ALA A 14 -1.65 -7.41 0.58
N ASP A 15 -1.90 -7.72 -0.68
CA ASP A 15 -0.90 -8.14 -1.65
C ASP A 15 0.04 -6.99 -1.98
N LEU A 16 -0.49 -5.79 -2.22
CA LEU A 16 0.34 -4.61 -2.46
C LEU A 16 1.30 -4.33 -1.29
N ILE A 17 0.84 -4.43 -0.05
CA ILE A 17 1.69 -4.30 1.15
C ILE A 17 2.73 -5.42 1.19
N ASN A 18 2.35 -6.64 0.80
CA ASN A 18 3.26 -7.79 0.75
C ASN A 18 4.40 -7.55 -0.25
N VAL A 19 4.10 -7.04 -1.44
CA VAL A 19 5.11 -6.69 -2.46
C VAL A 19 6.02 -5.57 -1.95
N LEU A 20 5.44 -4.54 -1.35
CA LEU A 20 6.15 -3.30 -1.02
C LEU A 20 7.06 -3.39 0.20
N TYR A 21 6.59 -4.06 1.25
CA TYR A 21 7.16 -3.87 2.59
C TYR A 21 7.59 -5.16 3.28
N ASP A 22 7.41 -6.30 2.64
CA ASP A 22 7.48 -7.62 3.25
C ASP A 22 6.46 -7.75 4.40
N LYS A 23 5.41 -8.54 4.16
CA LYS A 23 4.32 -8.77 5.11
C LYS A 23 4.82 -9.26 6.47
N ASP A 24 5.85 -10.10 6.50
CA ASP A 24 6.37 -10.68 7.74
C ASP A 24 7.15 -9.63 8.53
N HIS A 25 8.00 -8.86 7.86
CA HIS A 25 8.72 -7.78 8.52
C HIS A 25 7.76 -6.72 9.08
N TYR A 26 6.72 -6.35 8.33
CA TYR A 26 5.67 -5.43 8.77
C TYR A 26 4.94 -5.94 10.02
N LYS A 27 4.50 -7.20 10.02
CA LYS A 27 3.83 -7.83 11.17
C LYS A 27 4.74 -7.89 12.39
N ILE A 28 6.00 -8.27 12.22
CA ILE A 28 6.99 -8.34 13.31
C ILE A 28 7.23 -6.95 13.91
N ALA A 29 7.34 -5.90 13.09
CA ALA A 29 7.54 -4.53 13.57
C ALA A 29 6.35 -4.04 14.41
N LEU A 30 5.12 -4.22 13.92
CA LEU A 30 3.91 -3.88 14.69
C LEU A 30 3.77 -4.73 15.96
N GLY A 31 4.11 -6.02 15.89
CA GLY A 31 4.12 -6.93 17.03
C GLY A 31 5.05 -6.45 18.15
N LYS A 32 6.28 -6.00 17.80
CA LYS A 32 7.25 -5.44 18.74
C LYS A 32 6.70 -4.19 19.45
N VAL A 33 6.02 -3.31 18.71
CA VAL A 33 5.37 -2.11 19.30
C VAL A 33 4.28 -2.52 20.29
N ASN A 34 3.42 -3.47 19.93
CA ASN A 34 2.35 -3.94 20.80
C ASN A 34 2.87 -4.61 22.08
N LEU A 35 3.89 -5.46 21.96
CA LEU A 35 4.56 -6.08 23.10
C LEU A 35 5.16 -5.02 24.04
N SER A 36 5.80 -4.00 23.46
CA SER A 36 6.41 -2.91 24.23
C SER A 36 5.38 -2.05 24.97
N LYS A 37 4.21 -1.80 24.36
CA LYS A 37 3.07 -1.17 25.05
C LYS A 37 2.68 -1.98 26.29
N GLY A 38 2.50 -3.30 26.14
CA GLY A 38 2.17 -4.18 27.27
C GLY A 38 3.23 -4.18 28.39
N LEU A 39 4.52 -4.15 28.03
CA LEU A 39 5.62 -4.05 28.99
C LEU A 39 5.66 -2.70 29.73
N ILE A 40 5.38 -1.60 29.04
CA ILE A 40 5.28 -0.26 29.63
C ILE A 40 4.10 -0.21 30.61
N ASP A 41 2.93 -0.72 30.21
CA ASP A 41 1.74 -0.77 31.07
C ASP A 41 1.97 -1.65 32.31
N LYS A 42 2.65 -2.79 32.15
CA LYS A 42 3.06 -3.65 33.28
C LYS A 42 4.01 -2.90 34.23
N THR A 43 5.04 -2.26 33.69
CA THR A 43 6.02 -1.47 34.48
C THR A 43 5.31 -0.33 35.21
N SER A 44 4.41 0.39 34.53
CA SER A 44 3.63 1.48 35.13
C SER A 44 2.82 0.99 36.33
N ARG A 45 2.04 -0.09 36.16
CA ARG A 45 1.22 -0.67 37.24
C ARG A 45 2.05 -1.16 38.41
N GLU A 46 3.19 -1.81 38.15
CA GLU A 46 4.11 -2.29 39.19
C GLU A 46 4.64 -1.13 40.04
N TYR A 47 5.18 -0.08 39.41
CA TYR A 47 5.80 1.03 40.12
C TYR A 47 4.79 1.94 40.81
N VAL A 48 3.59 2.11 40.26
CA VAL A 48 2.49 2.82 40.94
C VAL A 48 2.08 2.07 42.21
N ARG A 49 2.05 0.72 42.20
CA ARG A 49 1.78 -0.07 43.41
C ARG A 49 2.89 0.09 44.45
N LEU A 50 4.16 0.05 44.03
CA LEU A 50 5.31 0.22 44.93
C LEU A 50 5.35 1.61 45.57
N LEU A 51 4.98 2.66 44.82
CA LEU A 51 4.94 4.04 45.32
C LEU A 51 3.97 4.25 46.49
N LYS A 52 2.91 3.43 46.61
CA LYS A 52 1.97 3.50 47.74
C LYS A 52 2.62 3.20 49.10
N TYR A 53 3.72 2.48 49.10
CA TYR A 53 4.46 2.09 50.30
C TYR A 53 5.77 2.88 50.45
N GLY A 54 5.89 4.03 49.78
CA GLY A 54 7.05 4.91 49.92
C GLY A 54 7.05 5.63 51.27
N ASP A 55 8.10 5.41 52.06
CA ASP A 55 8.31 5.96 53.41
C ASP A 55 8.99 7.35 53.42
N SER A 56 9.55 7.78 52.29
CA SER A 56 10.36 8.99 52.19
C SER A 56 10.34 9.57 50.78
N LEU A 57 10.53 10.89 50.69
CA LEU A 57 10.65 11.60 49.41
C LEU A 57 11.79 11.02 48.55
N TYR A 58 12.91 10.66 49.18
CA TYR A 58 14.05 10.05 48.50
C TYR A 58 13.68 8.71 47.85
N ARG A 59 12.98 7.82 48.58
CA ARG A 59 12.53 6.52 48.05
C ARG A 59 11.54 6.69 46.90
N CYS A 60 10.58 7.60 47.03
CA CYS A 60 9.61 7.91 45.97
C CYS A 60 10.30 8.44 44.70
N LYS A 61 11.26 9.37 44.86
CA LYS A 61 12.05 9.91 43.74
C LYS A 61 12.86 8.81 43.02
N THR A 62 13.47 7.91 43.79
CA THR A 62 14.25 6.79 43.24
C THR A 62 13.36 5.82 42.46
N LEU A 63 12.21 5.42 43.02
CA LEU A 63 11.24 4.55 42.32
C LEU A 63 10.77 5.17 41.01
N LYS A 64 10.43 6.47 41.01
CA LYS A 64 10.07 7.22 39.80
C LYS A 64 11.19 7.15 38.75
N ARG A 65 12.43 7.43 39.14
CA ARG A 65 13.58 7.45 38.22
C ARG A 65 13.83 6.08 37.59
N ILE A 66 13.71 5.00 38.36
CA ILE A 66 13.88 3.64 37.86
C ILE A 66 12.75 3.27 36.90
N ALA A 67 11.50 3.58 37.25
CA ALA A 67 10.33 3.32 36.39
C ALA A 67 10.49 3.98 35.01
N LEU A 68 10.78 5.28 35.00
CA LEU A 68 11.01 6.04 33.77
C LEU A 68 12.21 5.49 32.97
N GLY A 69 13.31 5.16 33.65
CA GLY A 69 14.48 4.56 33.01
C GLY A 69 14.17 3.22 32.33
N ARG A 70 13.37 2.36 32.97
CA ARG A 70 12.91 1.09 32.39
C ARG A 70 12.03 1.34 31.15
N MET A 71 11.09 2.27 31.22
CA MET A 71 10.22 2.64 30.09
C MET A 71 11.03 3.18 28.91
N VAL A 72 11.97 4.10 29.16
CA VAL A 72 12.87 4.63 28.13
C VAL A 72 13.70 3.52 27.49
N LYS A 73 14.21 2.56 28.29
CA LYS A 73 14.97 1.42 27.76
C LYS A 73 14.11 0.53 26.86
N ILE A 74 12.83 0.35 27.15
CA ILE A 74 11.89 -0.37 26.28
C ILE A 74 11.71 0.40 24.96
N ILE A 75 11.44 1.70 25.03
CA ILE A 75 11.24 2.55 23.84
C ILE A 75 12.50 2.57 22.96
N LYS A 76 13.70 2.71 23.55
CA LYS A 76 14.96 2.70 22.79
C LYS A 76 15.21 1.40 22.02
N LYS A 77 14.67 0.27 22.46
CA LYS A 77 14.76 -1.00 21.72
C LYS A 77 13.89 -1.02 20.46
N LEU A 78 12.89 -0.13 20.36
CA LEU A 78 12.01 -0.02 19.20
C LEU A 78 12.56 0.85 18.08
N ASP A 79 13.70 1.53 18.28
CA ASP A 79 14.27 2.53 17.37
C ASP A 79 14.21 2.10 15.89
N LYS A 80 14.82 0.95 15.55
CA LYS A 80 14.79 0.40 14.18
C LYS A 80 13.38 0.13 13.65
N SER A 81 12.48 -0.39 14.50
CA SER A 81 11.11 -0.69 14.09
C SER A 81 10.28 0.57 13.89
N LEU A 82 10.50 1.62 14.67
CA LEU A 82 9.83 2.92 14.49
C LEU A 82 10.30 3.62 13.22
N ILE A 83 11.61 3.59 12.94
CA ILE A 83 12.16 4.13 11.69
C ILE A 83 11.55 3.42 10.48
N TYR A 84 11.54 2.08 10.50
CA TYR A 84 10.93 1.29 9.43
C TYR A 84 9.43 1.60 9.28
N LEU A 85 8.66 1.63 10.38
CA LEU A 85 7.23 1.93 10.31
C LEU A 85 6.94 3.34 9.81
N GLU A 86 7.80 4.33 10.10
CA GLU A 86 7.66 5.68 9.54
C GLU A 86 7.91 5.70 8.03
N GLN A 87 8.92 4.97 7.54
CA GLN A 87 9.14 4.80 6.10
C GLN A 87 7.93 4.18 5.41
N VAL A 88 7.37 3.11 6.00
CA VAL A 88 6.14 2.48 5.52
C VAL A 88 4.98 3.48 5.51
N ARG A 89 4.77 4.25 6.59
CA ARG A 89 3.70 5.25 6.67
C ARG A 89 3.80 6.31 5.57
N GLN A 90 5.00 6.85 5.34
CA GLN A 90 5.24 7.84 4.28
C GLN A 90 4.93 7.29 2.90
N HIS A 91 5.33 6.04 2.63
CA HIS A 91 5.04 5.42 1.34
C HIS A 91 3.55 5.09 1.18
N LEU A 92 2.90 4.53 2.21
CA LEU A 92 1.47 4.24 2.21
C LEU A 92 0.61 5.49 1.96
N SER A 93 1.04 6.65 2.47
CA SER A 93 0.31 7.91 2.26
C SER A 93 0.30 8.41 0.81
N ARG A 94 1.14 7.83 -0.06
CA ARG A 94 1.23 8.18 -1.48
C ARG A 94 0.59 7.12 -2.39
N LEU A 95 0.03 6.05 -1.81
CA LEU A 95 -0.61 5.03 -2.62
C LEU A 95 -1.93 5.55 -3.19
N PRO A 96 -2.26 5.19 -4.44
CA PRO A 96 -3.51 5.58 -5.06
C PRO A 96 -4.72 5.14 -4.22
N THR A 97 -5.69 6.03 -4.11
CA THR A 97 -7.03 5.72 -3.60
C THR A 97 -7.83 4.96 -4.65
N ILE A 98 -7.52 3.68 -4.80
CA ILE A 98 -8.32 2.72 -5.59
C ILE A 98 -9.36 2.08 -4.67
N ASP A 99 -10.63 2.25 -4.98
CA ASP A 99 -11.68 1.52 -4.26
C ASP A 99 -11.81 0.10 -4.85
N PRO A 100 -11.42 -0.95 -4.13
CA PRO A 100 -11.49 -2.31 -4.67
C PRO A 100 -12.92 -2.85 -4.79
N THR A 101 -13.88 -2.21 -4.12
CA THR A 101 -15.29 -2.64 -4.11
C THR A 101 -16.11 -1.98 -5.23
N THR A 102 -15.60 -0.91 -5.82
CA THR A 102 -16.26 -0.21 -6.92
C THR A 102 -16.11 -0.95 -8.25
N ARG A 103 -16.98 -0.62 -9.20
CA ARG A 103 -16.90 -1.16 -10.56
C ARG A 103 -15.70 -0.56 -11.26
N THR A 104 -14.76 -1.41 -11.64
CA THR A 104 -13.50 -0.97 -12.24
C THR A 104 -13.41 -1.41 -13.71
N LEU A 105 -12.91 -0.53 -14.56
CA LEU A 105 -12.47 -0.82 -15.91
C LEU A 105 -10.95 -0.70 -15.93
N ILE A 106 -10.25 -1.71 -16.42
CA ILE A 106 -8.78 -1.68 -16.54
C ILE A 106 -8.45 -1.62 -18.04
N LEU A 107 -7.71 -0.59 -18.44
CA LEU A 107 -7.23 -0.43 -19.82
C LEU A 107 -5.89 -1.14 -19.98
N CYS A 108 -5.82 -2.06 -20.94
CA CYS A 108 -4.65 -2.87 -21.27
C CYS A 108 -4.31 -2.74 -22.76
N GLY A 109 -3.08 -3.08 -23.13
CA GLY A 109 -2.59 -3.03 -24.51
C GLY A 109 -1.23 -2.37 -24.62
N PHE A 110 -0.62 -2.43 -25.80
CA PHE A 110 0.72 -1.91 -26.05
C PHE A 110 0.85 -0.39 -25.76
N PRO A 111 2.07 0.13 -25.52
CA PRO A 111 2.29 1.56 -25.42
C PRO A 111 1.74 2.31 -26.64
N ASN A 112 1.28 3.55 -26.45
CA ASN A 112 0.82 4.44 -27.53
C ASN A 112 -0.45 4.02 -28.31
N VAL A 113 -1.12 2.91 -27.98
CA VAL A 113 -2.41 2.50 -28.60
C VAL A 113 -3.62 3.40 -28.24
N GLY A 114 -3.39 4.50 -27.52
CA GLY A 114 -4.44 5.47 -27.17
C GLY A 114 -5.16 5.24 -25.83
N LYS A 115 -4.64 4.39 -24.93
CA LYS A 115 -5.24 4.12 -23.60
C LYS A 115 -5.51 5.37 -22.77
N SER A 116 -4.50 6.22 -22.58
CA SER A 116 -4.63 7.44 -21.79
C SER A 116 -5.56 8.47 -22.46
N SER A 117 -5.56 8.51 -23.80
CA SER A 117 -6.51 9.34 -24.57
C SER A 117 -7.95 8.87 -24.38
N PHE A 118 -8.19 7.55 -24.36
CA PHE A 118 -9.49 6.98 -24.04
C PHE A 118 -9.91 7.29 -22.60
N LEU A 119 -8.99 7.13 -21.64
CA LEU A 119 -9.26 7.50 -20.25
C LEU A 119 -9.69 8.96 -20.12
N ASN A 120 -8.97 9.89 -20.75
CA ASN A 120 -9.28 11.31 -20.73
C ASN A 120 -10.61 11.66 -21.40
N SER A 121 -11.04 10.89 -22.41
CA SER A 121 -12.30 11.15 -23.11
C SER A 121 -13.52 10.62 -22.36
N VAL A 122 -13.37 9.52 -21.60
CA VAL A 122 -14.48 8.92 -20.84
C VAL A 122 -14.57 9.41 -19.40
N SER A 123 -13.45 9.84 -18.82
CA SER A 123 -13.42 10.31 -17.44
C SER A 123 -13.99 11.72 -17.31
N ARG A 124 -14.51 12.02 -16.12
CA ARG A 124 -14.76 13.40 -15.71
C ARG A 124 -13.43 14.12 -15.61
N ALA A 125 -13.45 15.46 -15.74
CA ALA A 125 -12.30 16.37 -15.86
C ALA A 125 -11.19 16.29 -14.76
N GLY A 126 -11.19 15.31 -13.87
CA GLY A 126 -10.11 15.01 -12.94
C GLY A 126 -9.62 13.56 -13.12
N VAL A 127 -8.72 13.35 -14.09
CA VAL A 127 -7.86 12.16 -14.08
C VAL A 127 -6.78 12.40 -13.04
N GLU A 128 -6.81 11.61 -11.97
CA GLU A 128 -5.79 11.65 -10.93
C GLU A 128 -4.61 10.81 -11.38
N VAL A 129 -3.42 11.42 -11.33
CA VAL A 129 -2.16 10.77 -11.66
C VAL A 129 -1.53 10.31 -10.37
N GLU A 130 -1.51 9.01 -10.15
CA GLU A 130 -1.03 8.43 -8.91
C GLU A 130 0.17 7.54 -9.17
N PRO A 131 1.27 7.70 -8.41
CA PRO A 131 2.42 6.81 -8.54
C PRO A 131 1.99 5.42 -8.11
N TYR A 132 2.09 4.45 -9.01
CA TYR A 132 1.92 3.06 -8.64
C TYR A 132 3.28 2.44 -8.35
N PRO A 133 3.39 1.60 -7.33
CA PRO A 133 4.67 1.03 -7.01
C PRO A 133 5.21 0.15 -8.14
N PHE A 134 6.51 0.25 -8.36
CA PHE A 134 7.29 -0.58 -9.30
C PHE A 134 7.01 -0.32 -10.78
N THR A 135 6.14 0.64 -11.09
CA THR A 135 6.02 1.15 -12.44
C THR A 135 6.94 2.34 -12.63
N THR A 136 7.59 2.44 -13.78
CA THR A 136 8.31 3.66 -14.19
C THR A 136 7.36 4.77 -14.63
N LYS A 137 6.07 4.44 -14.83
CA LYS A 137 5.00 5.33 -15.23
C LYS A 137 3.89 5.31 -14.20
N SER A 138 3.34 6.47 -13.86
CA SER A 138 2.20 6.56 -12.93
C SER A 138 0.96 5.87 -13.51
N LEU A 139 0.15 5.26 -12.64
CA LEU A 139 -1.19 4.85 -13.02
C LEU A 139 -2.07 6.09 -13.11
N TYR A 140 -2.96 6.10 -14.10
CA TYR A 140 -3.97 7.13 -14.21
C TYR A 140 -5.29 6.53 -13.78
N VAL A 141 -5.91 7.15 -12.78
CA VAL A 141 -7.21 6.72 -12.25
C VAL A 141 -8.23 7.82 -12.57
N GLY A 142 -9.16 7.49 -13.46
CA GLY A 142 -10.28 8.34 -13.80
C GLY A 142 -11.57 7.82 -13.19
N GLN A 143 -12.51 8.73 -12.93
CA GLN A 143 -13.88 8.38 -12.57
C GLN A 143 -14.83 8.75 -13.69
N THR A 144 -15.76 7.86 -14.01
CA THR A 144 -16.82 8.12 -14.99
C THR A 144 -18.16 7.64 -14.44
N ASP A 145 -19.25 8.30 -14.84
CA ASP A 145 -20.59 7.90 -14.45
C ASP A 145 -21.35 7.43 -15.68
N TYR A 146 -21.93 6.24 -15.61
CA TYR A 146 -22.76 5.67 -16.66
C TYR A 146 -24.03 5.06 -16.04
N LYS A 147 -25.21 5.44 -16.56
CA LYS A 147 -26.51 5.00 -16.02
C LYS A 147 -26.64 5.19 -14.49
N TYR A 148 -26.24 6.36 -13.99
CA TYR A 148 -26.24 6.69 -12.54
C TYR A 148 -25.35 5.81 -11.67
N LEU A 149 -24.49 4.98 -12.28
CA LEU A 149 -23.49 4.19 -11.58
C LEU A 149 -22.13 4.82 -11.81
N ARG A 150 -21.34 4.92 -10.74
CA ARG A 150 -19.94 5.34 -10.83
C ARG A 150 -19.06 4.15 -11.20
N PHE A 151 -18.15 4.41 -12.13
CA PHE A 151 -17.10 3.51 -12.56
C PHE A 151 -15.75 4.16 -12.33
N GLN A 152 -14.80 3.35 -11.92
CA GLN A 152 -13.38 3.69 -11.88
C GLN A 152 -12.74 3.15 -13.16
N VAL A 153 -11.92 3.95 -13.82
CA VAL A 153 -11.17 3.53 -15.00
C VAL A 153 -9.69 3.69 -14.69
N ILE A 154 -8.94 2.59 -14.80
CA ILE A 154 -7.51 2.54 -14.50
C ILE A 154 -6.75 2.34 -15.81
N ASP A 155 -5.87 3.26 -16.16
CA ASP A 155 -4.86 3.05 -17.21
C ASP A 155 -3.61 2.42 -16.60
N THR A 156 -3.09 1.36 -17.21
CA THR A 156 -2.02 0.50 -16.65
C THR A 156 -0.69 0.55 -17.42
N PRO A 157 -0.14 1.75 -17.72
CA PRO A 157 1.11 1.86 -18.46
C PRO A 157 2.26 1.22 -17.66
N GLY A 158 3.10 0.44 -18.34
CA GLY A 158 4.22 -0.26 -17.73
C GLY A 158 3.84 -1.51 -16.92
N ILE A 159 2.56 -1.80 -16.70
CA ILE A 159 2.11 -3.02 -15.99
C ILE A 159 1.58 -4.05 -16.96
N LEU A 160 0.68 -3.66 -17.87
CA LEU A 160 -0.04 -4.59 -18.76
C LEU A 160 0.29 -4.37 -20.24
N ASP A 161 1.43 -3.76 -20.54
CA ASP A 161 1.86 -3.35 -21.88
C ASP A 161 3.12 -4.07 -22.41
N LYS A 162 3.56 -5.15 -21.73
CA LYS A 162 4.70 -6.01 -22.11
C LYS A 162 4.38 -7.50 -21.90
N PRO A 163 5.05 -8.45 -22.57
CA PRO A 163 4.88 -9.88 -22.30
C PRO A 163 5.13 -10.24 -20.82
N LEU A 164 4.50 -11.32 -20.33
CA LEU A 164 4.67 -11.78 -18.94
C LEU A 164 6.09 -12.27 -18.65
N GLU A 165 6.77 -12.83 -19.65
CA GLU A 165 8.11 -13.42 -19.55
C GLU A 165 9.19 -12.38 -19.23
N ASP A 166 8.97 -11.13 -19.67
CA ASP A 166 9.90 -10.02 -19.47
C ASP A 166 9.70 -9.31 -18.12
N ARG A 167 8.75 -9.77 -17.30
CA ARG A 167 8.37 -9.08 -16.06
C ARG A 167 9.15 -9.61 -14.86
N ASN A 168 9.57 -8.69 -14.01
CA ASN A 168 10.20 -9.06 -12.75
C ASN A 168 9.14 -9.59 -11.76
N THR A 169 9.61 -10.28 -10.71
CA THR A 169 8.73 -10.88 -9.68
C THR A 169 7.83 -9.85 -9.00
N ILE A 170 8.31 -8.62 -8.89
CA ILE A 170 7.63 -7.50 -8.24
C ILE A 170 6.47 -6.98 -9.11
N GLU A 171 6.71 -6.79 -10.41
CA GLU A 171 5.71 -6.44 -11.41
C GLU A 171 4.62 -7.51 -11.46
N MET A 172 5.02 -8.80 -11.46
CA MET A 172 4.09 -9.94 -11.40
C MET A 172 3.18 -9.90 -10.18
N GLN A 173 3.71 -9.57 -9.00
CA GLN A 173 2.89 -9.43 -7.81
C GLN A 173 1.97 -8.18 -7.85
N ALA A 174 2.42 -7.09 -8.46
CA ALA A 174 1.59 -5.91 -8.72
C ALA A 174 0.40 -6.22 -9.64
N ILE A 175 0.59 -7.11 -10.62
CA ILE A 175 -0.49 -7.62 -11.49
C ILE A 175 -1.44 -8.52 -10.71
N THR A 176 -0.91 -9.41 -9.88
CA THR A 176 -1.73 -10.25 -8.99
C THR A 176 -2.58 -9.39 -8.05
N ALA A 177 -2.05 -8.28 -7.55
CA ALA A 177 -2.84 -7.33 -6.78
C ALA A 177 -4.00 -6.77 -7.64
N LEU A 178 -3.75 -6.31 -8.87
CA LEU A 178 -4.81 -5.85 -9.77
C LEU A 178 -5.86 -6.94 -10.09
N ALA A 179 -5.47 -8.21 -10.10
CA ALA A 179 -6.39 -9.33 -10.30
C ALA A 179 -7.41 -9.49 -9.15
N HIS A 180 -7.15 -8.91 -7.98
CA HIS A 180 -8.13 -8.85 -6.88
C HIS A 180 -9.21 -7.79 -7.08
N LEU A 181 -9.05 -6.86 -8.03
CA LEU A 181 -10.08 -5.88 -8.34
C LEU A 181 -11.19 -6.56 -9.13
N ARG A 182 -12.46 -6.27 -8.76
CA ARG A 182 -13.60 -6.67 -9.58
C ARG A 182 -13.67 -5.76 -10.81
N ALA A 183 -12.90 -6.12 -11.82
CA ALA A 183 -12.70 -5.30 -13.01
C ALA A 183 -13.13 -5.98 -14.30
N THR A 184 -13.59 -5.17 -15.25
CA THR A 184 -13.66 -5.55 -16.66
C THR A 184 -12.39 -5.06 -17.34
N ILE A 185 -11.72 -5.95 -18.06
CA ILE A 185 -10.51 -5.62 -18.81
C ILE A 185 -10.93 -5.14 -20.20
N ILE A 186 -10.42 -3.98 -20.60
CA ILE A 186 -10.56 -3.43 -21.95
C ILE A 186 -9.19 -3.52 -22.61
N TYR A 187 -9.04 -4.45 -23.54
CA TYR A 187 -7.84 -4.56 -24.36
C TYR A 187 -7.95 -3.64 -25.57
N MET A 188 -7.03 -2.68 -25.67
CA MET A 188 -6.95 -1.74 -26.79
C MET A 188 -5.88 -2.17 -27.79
N MET A 189 -6.28 -2.21 -29.06
CA MET A 189 -5.44 -2.61 -30.17
C MET A 189 -5.41 -1.50 -31.22
N ASP A 190 -4.22 -1.18 -31.72
CA ASP A 190 -4.01 -0.25 -32.81
C ASP A 190 -3.90 -1.00 -34.14
N ALA A 191 -5.01 -1.05 -34.90
CA ALA A 191 -5.05 -1.66 -36.22
C ALA A 191 -4.23 -0.89 -37.29
N SER A 192 -3.81 0.34 -37.01
CA SER A 192 -2.96 1.13 -37.91
C SER A 192 -1.46 0.86 -37.74
N GLU A 193 -1.08 0.13 -36.67
CA GLU A 193 0.32 -0.18 -36.30
C GLU A 193 1.20 1.06 -36.02
N THR A 194 0.60 2.25 -35.93
CA THR A 194 1.31 3.51 -35.61
C THR A 194 1.90 3.53 -34.20
N CYS A 195 1.40 2.66 -33.32
CA CYS A 195 1.97 2.44 -31.99
C CYS A 195 3.38 1.83 -32.00
N GLY A 196 3.87 1.36 -33.16
CA GLY A 196 5.19 0.78 -33.34
C GLY A 196 5.25 -0.74 -33.15
N TYR A 197 4.11 -1.42 -33.16
CA TYR A 197 3.98 -2.87 -32.98
C TYR A 197 3.02 -3.47 -34.01
N SER A 198 3.34 -4.62 -34.58
CA SER A 198 2.49 -5.28 -35.57
C SER A 198 1.22 -5.84 -34.93
N ILE A 199 0.19 -6.07 -35.74
CA ILE A 199 -1.06 -6.72 -35.33
C ILE A 199 -0.79 -8.08 -34.66
N GLU A 200 0.16 -8.87 -35.16
CA GLU A 200 0.52 -10.16 -34.56
C GLU A 200 1.16 -10.00 -33.18
N GLN A 201 2.07 -9.04 -33.02
CA GLN A 201 2.68 -8.73 -31.73
C GLN A 201 1.63 -8.28 -30.72
N GLN A 202 0.71 -7.43 -31.18
CA GLN A 202 -0.45 -7.00 -30.40
C GLN A 202 -1.38 -8.16 -30.02
N ALA A 203 -1.59 -9.13 -30.90
CA ALA A 203 -2.41 -10.31 -30.60
C ALA A 203 -1.73 -11.27 -29.61
N GLN A 204 -0.39 -11.36 -29.62
CA GLN A 204 0.37 -12.22 -28.69
C GLN A 204 0.34 -11.74 -27.23
N LEU A 205 0.05 -10.46 -26.99
CA LEU A 205 -0.08 -9.90 -25.65
C LEU A 205 -1.45 -10.18 -25.00
N PHE A 206 -2.47 -10.51 -25.81
CA PHE A 206 -3.82 -10.86 -25.35
C PHE A 206 -3.87 -12.28 -24.76
#